data_AF-A0A399SRG0-F1
#
_entry.id   AF-A0A399SRG0-F1
#
_cell.length_a   1.000
_cell.length_b   1.000
_cell.length_c   1.000
_cell.angle_alpha   90.00
_cell.angle_beta   90.00
_cell.angle_gamma   90.00
#
_symmetry.space_group_name_H-M   'P 1'
#
loop_
_entity.id
_entity.type
_entity.pdbx_description
1 polymer ?
#
loop_
_entity_poly.entity_id
_entity_poly.type
_entity_poly.pdbx_seq_one_letter_code
_entity_poly.pdbx_strand_id
1 'polypeptide(L)'
;MKLEAIIFISPLLINFILLFARKKKWTRTKAKWLFVIVLFVIGLVAFQNPNYFDFRIPRIVSWSIMTPLIFSILDFLIMRLSYSIQNRDLYLWVRGSEDIDNSRFSGGNHVRGSDRVLSLILLFSVILLPFVGMLIFK
;
A
#
# COMPACT_ATOMS: atom_id res chain seq x y z
N MET A 1 -16.92 -7.31 16.98
CA MET A 1 -15.81 -7.75 16.10
C MET A 1 -14.59 -7.98 16.97
N LYS A 2 -13.89 -9.13 16.87
CA LYS A 2 -12.71 -9.39 17.71
C LYS A 2 -11.60 -8.39 17.38
N LEU A 3 -10.90 -7.88 18.40
CA LEU A 3 -9.81 -6.90 18.27
C LEU A 3 -8.76 -7.35 17.24
N GLU A 4 -8.47 -8.66 17.20
CA GLU A 4 -7.55 -9.31 16.26
C GLU A 4 -7.91 -9.03 14.79
N ALA A 5 -9.19 -9.05 14.44
CA ALA A 5 -9.65 -8.79 13.08
C ALA A 5 -9.41 -7.32 12.68
N ILE A 6 -9.58 -6.39 13.62
CA ILE A 6 -9.32 -4.96 13.39
C ILE A 6 -7.83 -4.73 13.11
N ILE A 7 -6.95 -5.36 13.90
CA ILE A 7 -5.50 -5.21 13.75
C ILE A 7 -5.00 -5.86 12.45
N PHE A 8 -5.68 -6.90 11.96
CA PHE A 8 -5.36 -7.50 10.66
C PHE A 8 -5.89 -6.69 9.46
N ILE A 9 -7.07 -6.08 9.58
CA ILE A 9 -7.70 -5.30 8.50
C ILE A 9 -7.07 -3.91 8.36
N SER A 10 -6.57 -3.32 9.46
CA SER A 10 -6.06 -1.95 9.44
C SER A 10 -4.86 -1.74 8.49
N PRO A 11 -3.87 -2.64 8.36
CA PRO A 11 -2.75 -2.42 7.45
C PRO A 11 -3.13 -2.60 5.98
N LEU A 12 -4.08 -3.50 5.69
CA LEU A 12 -4.71 -3.60 4.36
C LEU A 12 -5.37 -2.27 3.99
N LEU A 13 -6.14 -1.70 4.90
CA LEU A 13 -6.84 -0.44 4.69
C LEU A 13 -5.86 0.73 4.49
N ILE A 14 -4.75 0.76 5.24
CA ILE A 14 -3.66 1.73 5.05
C ILE A 14 -3.05 1.61 3.65
N ASN A 15 -2.74 0.39 3.19
CA ASN A 15 -2.19 0.16 1.85
C ASN A 15 -3.17 0.62 0.75
N PHE A 16 -4.47 0.35 0.90
CA PHE A 16 -5.51 0.86 0.01
C PHE A 16 -5.55 2.39 -0.02
N ILE A 17 -5.52 3.05 1.15
CA ILE A 17 -5.48 4.51 1.23
C ILE A 17 -4.23 5.05 0.53
N LEU A 18 -3.06 4.46 0.77
CA LEU A 18 -1.81 4.89 0.15
C LEU A 18 -1.84 4.75 -1.37
N LEU A 19 -2.48 3.71 -1.91
CA LEU A 19 -2.66 3.50 -3.34
C LEU A 19 -3.64 4.51 -3.95
N PHE A 20 -4.83 4.67 -3.36
CA PHE A 20 -5.91 5.49 -3.92
C PHE A 20 -5.68 6.99 -3.75
N ALA A 21 -5.03 7.41 -2.67
CA ALA A 21 -4.76 8.80 -2.36
C ALA A 21 -3.36 9.25 -2.80
N ARG A 22 -2.68 8.52 -3.69
CA ARG A 22 -1.27 8.75 -4.05
C ARG A 22 -0.96 10.11 -4.69
N LYS A 23 -1.99 10.79 -5.23
CA LYS A 23 -1.86 12.16 -5.78
C LYS A 23 -2.20 13.25 -4.77
N LYS A 24 -2.80 12.92 -3.62
CA LYS A 24 -3.00 13.90 -2.54
C LYS A 24 -1.66 14.46 -2.07
N LYS A 25 -1.68 15.72 -1.63
CA LYS A 25 -0.49 16.41 -1.13
C LYS A 25 0.19 15.64 0.02
N TRP A 26 -0.58 15.02 0.92
CA TRP A 26 -0.03 14.33 2.10
C TRP A 26 0.68 13.01 1.79
N THR A 27 0.33 12.31 0.72
CA THR A 27 1.02 11.08 0.29
C THR A 27 2.31 11.37 -0.48
N ARG A 28 2.51 12.62 -0.92
CA ARG A 28 3.73 13.09 -1.59
C ARG A 28 4.74 13.77 -0.66
N THR A 29 4.40 13.98 0.61
CA THR A 29 5.28 14.67 1.58
C THR A 29 6.17 13.70 2.34
N LYS A 30 7.21 14.26 2.97
CA LYS A 30 8.07 13.55 3.94
C LYS A 30 7.26 12.93 5.09
N ALA A 31 6.07 13.47 5.38
CA ALA A 31 5.18 12.96 6.42
C ALA A 31 4.66 11.54 6.12
N LYS A 32 4.34 11.19 4.86
CA LYS A 32 4.00 9.81 4.48
C LYS A 32 5.15 8.87 4.87
N TRP A 33 6.37 9.20 4.45
CA TRP A 33 7.55 8.37 4.70
C TRP A 33 7.82 8.19 6.19
N LEU A 34 7.75 9.27 6.97
CA LEU A 34 7.85 9.21 8.42
C LEU A 34 6.80 8.26 9.01
N PHE A 35 5.54 8.39 8.61
CA PHE A 35 4.44 7.54 9.09
C PHE A 35 4.67 6.06 8.78
N VAL A 36 5.01 5.71 7.53
CA VAL A 36 5.23 4.30 7.16
C VAL A 36 6.50 3.72 7.78
N ILE A 37 7.54 4.53 8.02
CA ILE A 37 8.75 4.12 8.74
C ILE A 37 8.43 3.84 10.21
N VAL A 38 7.67 4.71 10.87
CA VAL A 38 7.26 4.51 12.27
C VAL A 38 6.45 3.22 12.40
N LEU A 39 5.48 2.98 11.50
CA LEU A 39 4.74 1.72 11.48
C LEU A 39 5.66 0.52 11.29
N PHE A 40 6.64 0.62 10.39
CA PHE A 40 7.60 -0.46 10.16
C PHE A 40 8.42 -0.78 11.41
N VAL A 41 8.93 0.24 12.11
CA VAL A 41 9.69 0.05 13.36
C VAL A 41 8.81 -0.61 14.43
N ILE A 42 7.57 -0.15 14.60
CA ILE A 42 6.61 -0.76 15.53
C ILE A 42 6.37 -2.24 15.17
N GLY A 43 6.12 -2.52 13.89
CA GLY A 43 5.92 -3.88 13.40
C GLY A 43 7.14 -4.77 13.63
N LEU A 44 8.36 -4.23 13.45
CA LEU A 44 9.61 -4.95 13.68
C LEU A 44 9.83 -5.29 15.15
N VAL A 45 9.59 -4.32 16.06
CA VAL A 45 9.67 -4.54 17.52
C VAL A 45 8.66 -5.61 17.96
N ALA A 46 7.42 -5.51 17.49
CA ALA A 46 6.37 -6.50 17.78
C ALA A 46 6.66 -7.88 17.19
N PHE A 47 7.35 -7.93 16.05
CA PHE A 47 7.75 -9.19 15.41
C PHE A 47 8.87 -9.90 16.19
N GLN A 48 9.86 -9.15 16.67
CA GLN A 48 11.00 -9.68 17.45
C GLN A 48 10.60 -10.05 18.89
N ASN A 49 9.67 -9.31 19.49
CA ASN A 49 9.29 -9.47 20.89
C ASN A 49 7.77 -9.75 21.02
N PRO A 50 7.28 -10.94 20.63
CA PRO A 50 5.85 -11.24 20.61
C PRO A 50 5.17 -11.22 21.99
N ASN A 51 5.96 -11.25 23.08
CA ASN A 51 5.51 -11.16 24.48
C ASN A 51 5.67 -9.75 25.08
N TYR A 52 6.13 -8.76 24.31
CA TYR A 52 6.37 -7.39 24.81
C TYR A 52 5.08 -6.63 25.09
N PHE A 53 3.99 -7.01 24.41
CA PHE A 53 2.67 -6.47 24.65
C PHE A 53 1.90 -7.44 25.56
N ASP A 54 1.10 -6.92 26.48
CA ASP A 54 0.25 -7.72 27.40
C ASP A 54 -0.70 -8.68 26.67
N PHE A 55 -0.88 -8.48 25.37
CA PHE A 55 -1.57 -9.36 24.44
C PHE A 55 -0.57 -9.96 23.46
N ARG A 56 -0.56 -11.30 23.29
CA ARG A 56 0.28 -11.97 22.30
C ARG A 56 -0.12 -11.50 20.90
N ILE A 57 0.76 -10.76 20.22
CA ILE A 57 0.56 -10.35 18.84
C ILE A 57 1.07 -11.48 17.93
N PRO A 58 0.20 -12.11 17.10
CA PRO A 58 0.67 -13.10 16.14
C PRO A 58 1.69 -12.49 15.17
N ARG A 59 2.75 -13.23 14.81
CA ARG A 59 3.79 -12.76 13.89
C ARG A 59 3.24 -12.23 12.57
N ILE A 60 2.15 -12.83 12.09
CA ILE A 60 1.42 -12.39 10.89
C ILE A 60 0.82 -10.99 11.01
N VAL A 61 0.38 -10.60 12.21
CA VAL A 61 -0.14 -9.27 12.48
C VAL A 61 1.01 -8.26 12.46
N SER A 62 2.11 -8.58 13.13
CA SER A 62 3.34 -7.77 13.09
C SER A 62 3.87 -7.60 11.66
N TRP A 63 3.83 -8.66 10.84
CA TRP A 63 4.14 -8.60 9.42
C TRP A 63 3.23 -7.63 8.67
N SER A 64 1.92 -7.74 8.87
CA SER A 64 0.94 -6.90 8.22
C SER A 64 1.19 -5.41 8.51
N ILE A 65 1.57 -5.07 9.74
CA ILE A 65 1.95 -3.69 10.16
C ILE A 65 3.18 -3.17 9.41
N MET A 66 4.12 -4.03 9.01
CA MET A 66 5.30 -3.66 8.23
C MET A 66 5.01 -3.43 6.74
N THR A 67 3.90 -3.95 6.22
CA THR A 67 3.58 -3.90 4.78
C THR A 67 3.40 -2.50 4.19
N PRO A 68 2.92 -1.44 4.89
CA PRO A 68 2.80 -0.10 4.32
C PRO A 68 4.12 0.51 3.84
N LEU A 69 5.23 0.20 4.51
CA LEU A 69 6.54 0.63 4.03
C LEU A 69 6.94 -0.14 2.77
N ILE A 70 6.79 -1.47 2.77
CA ILE A 70 7.13 -2.33 1.64
C ILE A 70 6.30 -1.93 0.40
N PHE A 71 5.00 -1.74 0.59
CA PHE A 71 4.09 -1.26 -0.44
C PHE A 71 4.49 0.13 -0.95
N SER A 72 4.84 1.06 -0.06
CA SER A 72 5.27 2.41 -0.46
C SER A 72 6.55 2.40 -1.31
N ILE A 73 7.47 1.48 -1.02
CA ILE A 73 8.69 1.28 -1.83
C ILE A 73 8.32 0.72 -3.20
N LEU A 74 7.45 -0.30 -3.26
CA LEU A 74 6.99 -0.88 -4.53
C LEU A 74 6.25 0.14 -5.40
N ASP A 75 5.35 0.93 -4.82
CA ASP A 75 4.65 2.02 -5.50
C ASP A 75 5.63 3.04 -6.09
N PHE A 76 6.63 3.46 -5.31
CA PHE A 76 7.68 4.36 -5.79
C PHE A 76 8.47 3.76 -6.96
N LEU A 77 8.86 2.50 -6.87
CA LEU A 77 9.59 1.80 -7.94
C LEU A 77 8.76 1.69 -9.22
N ILE A 78 7.49 1.31 -9.10
CA ILE A 78 6.56 1.17 -10.23
C ILE A 78 6.28 2.53 -10.88
N MET A 79 6.11 3.58 -10.09
CA MET A 79 5.98 4.95 -10.62
C MET A 79 7.21 5.35 -11.43
N ARG A 80 8.42 5.10 -10.91
CA ARG A 80 9.68 5.42 -11.60
C ARG A 80 9.83 4.62 -12.90
N LEU A 81 9.46 3.34 -12.87
CA LEU A 81 9.45 2.47 -14.04
C LEU A 81 8.45 2.97 -15.09
N SER A 82 7.25 3.35 -14.68
CA SER A 82 6.26 3.94 -15.59
C SER A 82 6.76 5.23 -16.23
N TYR A 83 7.39 6.12 -15.44
CA TYR A 83 7.97 7.35 -15.94
C TYR A 83 9.06 7.08 -16.98
N SER A 84 9.91 6.09 -16.74
CA SER A 84 10.96 5.68 -17.69
C SER A 84 10.41 5.13 -19.01
N ILE A 85 9.27 4.44 -19.00
CA ILE A 85 8.69 3.83 -20.21
C ILE A 85 7.85 4.84 -20.99
N GLN A 86 7.15 5.74 -20.29
CA GLN A 86 6.09 6.56 -20.89
C GLN A 86 6.41 8.06 -20.90
N ASN A 87 7.50 8.50 -20.26
CA ASN A 87 7.86 9.91 -20.01
C ASN A 87 6.76 10.71 -19.29
N ARG A 88 5.91 10.02 -18.53
CA ARG A 88 4.86 10.62 -17.71
C ARG A 88 4.56 9.77 -16.48
N ASP A 89 3.91 10.39 -15.49
CA ASP A 89 3.41 9.66 -14.33
C ASP A 89 2.45 8.54 -14.74
N LEU A 90 2.49 7.44 -13.98
CA LEU A 90 1.50 6.38 -14.04
C LEU A 90 0.10 6.94 -13.74
N TYR A 91 -0.90 6.60 -14.54
CA TYR A 91 -2.30 6.79 -14.20
C TYR A 91 -2.84 5.52 -13.56
N LEU A 92 -3.47 5.63 -12.38
CA LEU A 92 -4.02 4.47 -11.69
C LEU A 92 -5.33 4.07 -12.36
N TRP A 93 -5.32 2.94 -13.07
CA TRP A 93 -6.51 2.39 -13.70
C TRP A 93 -7.36 1.60 -12.70
N VAL A 94 -7.85 2.29 -11.66
CA VAL A 94 -8.73 1.72 -10.64
C VAL A 94 -9.89 2.69 -10.38
N ARG A 95 -11.12 2.16 -10.38
CA ARG A 95 -12.33 2.98 -10.16
C ARG A 95 -12.33 3.59 -8.76
N GLY A 96 -12.61 4.89 -8.67
CA GLY A 96 -12.58 5.65 -7.41
C GLY A 96 -11.18 6.10 -6.99
N SER A 97 -10.15 5.81 -7.78
CA SER A 97 -8.85 6.47 -7.62
C SER A 97 -8.92 7.93 -8.05
N GLU A 98 -8.04 8.76 -7.50
CA GLU A 98 -7.93 10.18 -7.85
C GLU A 98 -7.32 10.42 -9.24
N ASP A 99 -6.86 9.37 -9.92
CA ASP A 99 -6.16 9.46 -11.20
C ASP A 99 -7.11 9.35 -12.41
N ILE A 100 -8.31 8.80 -12.22
CA ILE A 100 -9.35 8.72 -13.24
C ILE A 100 -10.47 9.69 -12.87
N ASP A 101 -10.61 10.75 -13.66
CA ASP A 101 -11.79 11.58 -13.61
C ASP A 101 -12.98 10.78 -14.18
N ASN A 102 -13.95 10.46 -13.33
CA ASN A 102 -15.15 9.70 -13.69
C ASN A 102 -16.31 10.63 -14.08
N SER A 103 -16.09 11.95 -14.17
CA SER A 103 -17.13 12.88 -14.61
C SER A 103 -17.43 12.68 -16.10
N ARG A 104 -18.73 12.68 -16.46
CA ARG A 104 -19.23 12.51 -17.84
C ARG A 104 -18.68 13.54 -18.85
N PHE A 105 -18.05 14.61 -18.37
CA PHE A 105 -17.51 15.72 -19.17
C PHE A 105 -15.97 15.76 -19.21
N SER A 106 -15.29 14.89 -18.48
CA SER A 106 -13.83 14.82 -18.59
C SER A 106 -13.46 14.06 -19.85
N GLY A 107 -12.74 14.71 -20.77
CA GLY A 107 -12.03 14.04 -21.86
C GLY A 107 -10.90 13.19 -21.27
N GLY A 108 -11.26 12.08 -20.60
CA GLY A 108 -10.41 11.34 -19.68
C GLY A 108 -9.03 11.05 -20.24
N ASN A 109 -8.01 11.22 -19.40
CA ASN A 109 -6.62 10.96 -19.74
C ASN A 109 -6.50 9.57 -20.40
N HIS A 110 -5.84 9.52 -21.56
CA HIS A 110 -5.71 8.29 -22.34
C HIS A 110 -4.82 7.29 -21.58
N VAL A 111 -5.46 6.39 -20.81
CA VAL A 111 -4.80 5.34 -20.05
C VAL A 111 -4.20 4.33 -21.02
N ARG A 112 -2.87 4.19 -21.01
CA ARG A 112 -2.17 3.22 -21.87
C ARG A 112 -2.35 1.81 -21.33
N GLY A 113 -2.17 0.80 -22.20
CA GLY A 113 -2.22 -0.60 -21.77
C GLY A 113 -1.24 -0.92 -20.64
N SER A 114 -0.04 -0.32 -20.67
CA SER A 114 0.97 -0.41 -19.61
C SER A 114 0.48 0.14 -18.26
N ASP A 115 -0.29 1.24 -18.27
CA ASP A 115 -0.86 1.79 -17.04
C ASP A 115 -1.83 0.81 -16.38
N ARG A 116 -2.64 0.10 -17.19
CA ARG A 116 -3.59 -0.91 -16.69
C ARG A 116 -2.86 -2.07 -16.00
N VAL A 117 -1.81 -2.59 -16.64
CA VAL A 117 -1.01 -3.70 -16.10
C VAL A 117 -0.32 -3.28 -14.80
N LEU A 118 0.35 -2.14 -14.76
CA LEU A 118 1.02 -1.65 -13.55
C LEU A 118 0.03 -1.33 -12.42
N SER A 119 -1.16 -0.83 -12.76
CA SER A 119 -2.23 -0.59 -11.78
C SER A 119 -2.76 -1.89 -11.18
N LEU A 120 -2.93 -2.94 -11.99
CA LEU A 120 -3.30 -4.27 -11.50
C LEU A 120 -2.21 -4.85 -10.60
N ILE A 121 -0.94 -4.74 -10.98
CA ILE A 121 0.19 -5.18 -10.14
C ILE A 121 0.15 -4.48 -8.78
N LEU A 122 -0.04 -3.15 -8.75
CA LEU A 122 -0.16 -2.40 -7.51
C LEU A 122 -1.36 -2.86 -6.68
N LEU A 123 -2.53 -3.04 -7.31
CA LEU A 123 -3.74 -3.50 -6.62
C LEU A 123 -3.55 -4.90 -6.01
N PHE A 124 -3.00 -5.85 -6.78
CA PHE A 124 -2.69 -7.18 -6.27
C PHE A 124 -1.64 -7.12 -5.17
N SER A 125 -0.65 -6.23 -5.25
CA SER A 125 0.36 -6.09 -4.20
C SER A 125 -0.27 -5.67 -2.87
N VAL A 126 -1.22 -4.72 -2.87
CA VAL A 126 -1.96 -4.31 -1.66
C VAL A 126 -2.66 -5.50 -1.00
N ILE A 127 -3.29 -6.35 -1.81
CA ILE A 127 -4.05 -7.50 -1.33
C ILE A 127 -3.09 -8.61 -0.86
N LEU A 128 -2.06 -8.96 -1.64
CA LEU A 128 -1.23 -10.14 -1.41
C LEU A 128 -0.17 -9.93 -0.33
N LEU A 129 0.44 -8.73 -0.22
CA LEU A 129 1.54 -8.45 0.70
C LEU A 129 1.26 -8.88 2.16
N PRO A 130 0.09 -8.57 2.75
CA PRO A 130 -0.23 -9.00 4.12
C PRO A 130 -0.32 -10.51 4.28
N PHE A 131 -0.75 -11.24 3.25
CA PHE A 131 -0.88 -12.70 3.27
C PHE A 131 0.43 -13.43 2.96
N VAL A 132 1.42 -12.79 2.35
CA VAL A 132 2.76 -13.38 2.17
C VAL A 132 3.34 -13.84 3.51
N GLY A 133 3.07 -13.11 4.61
CA GLY A 133 3.45 -13.52 5.95
C GLY A 133 2.86 -14.87 6.39
N MET A 134 1.68 -15.27 5.89
CA MET A 134 1.09 -16.59 6.17
C MET A 134 1.94 -17.72 5.60
N LEU A 135 2.57 -17.48 4.45
CA LEU A 135 3.39 -18.47 3.75
C LEU A 135 4.78 -18.57 4.36
N ILE A 136 5.35 -17.45 4.78
CA ILE A 136 6.71 -17.36 5.32
C ILE A 136 6.76 -17.80 6.80
N PHE A 137 5.76 -17.42 7.60
CA PHE A 137 5.76 -17.65 9.05
C PHE A 137 4.90 -18.85 9.48
N LYS A 138 4.81 -19.87 8.61
CA LYS A 138 4.21 -21.17 8.95
C LYS A 138 4.86 -21.79 10.18
#